data_AF-A0A820LDA0-F1
#
_entry.id   AF-A0A820LDA0-F1
#
_cell.length_a   1.000
_cell.length_b   1.000
_cell.length_c   1.000
_cell.angle_alpha   90.00
_cell.angle_beta   90.00
_cell.angle_gamma   90.00
#
_symmetry.space_group_name_H-M   'P 1'
#
loop_
_entity.id
_entity.type
_entity.pdbx_description
1 polymer ?
#
loop_
_entity_poly.entity_id
_entity_poly.type
_entity_poly.pdbx_seq_one_letter_code
_entity_poly.pdbx_strand_id
1 'polypeptide(L)'
;KRLELNKSKPKATTLGKMKNHIDNLSRLKASTGSVSGALVRHIQRWTRTLTRQELEYFALHMPTEPWRKLANIIHFNPSKDFPALPWFLPFCFGTPAPEETMIARCRTLTNENVNDLIKEFKIPYSHIKQFKDHLNDRSKARIAAYEEKLDTILWYYEDLQCLD
;
A
#
# COMPACT_ATOMS: atom_id res chain seq x y z
N LYS A 1 -22.33 -34.41 28.17
CA LYS A 1 -22.62 -35.81 27.78
C LYS A 1 -24.14 -36.07 27.82
N ARG A 2 -24.95 -35.42 26.96
CA ARG A 2 -26.43 -35.55 26.96
C ARG A 2 -27.09 -35.60 25.55
N LEU A 3 -26.30 -35.50 24.48
CA LEU A 3 -26.81 -35.55 23.09
C LEU A 3 -26.84 -36.97 22.49
N GLU A 4 -26.24 -37.97 23.14
CA GLU A 4 -26.20 -39.35 22.64
C GLU A 4 -27.41 -40.22 23.03
N LEU A 5 -28.43 -39.64 23.67
CA LEU A 5 -29.57 -40.39 24.22
C LEU A 5 -30.74 -40.58 23.25
N ASN A 6 -30.70 -40.03 22.03
CA ASN A 6 -31.80 -40.19 21.08
C ASN A 6 -31.37 -41.06 19.88
N LYS A 7 -31.56 -42.37 20.01
CA LYS A 7 -31.25 -43.38 18.97
C LYS A 7 -32.26 -43.40 17.82
N SER A 8 -33.30 -42.57 17.84
CA SER A 8 -34.30 -42.54 16.76
C SER A 8 -33.81 -41.69 15.58
N LYS A 9 -33.67 -42.30 14.40
CA LYS A 9 -33.40 -41.54 13.17
C LYS A 9 -34.63 -40.65 12.90
N PRO A 10 -34.46 -39.32 12.76
CA PRO A 10 -35.57 -38.44 12.45
C PRO A 10 -36.19 -38.81 11.10
N LYS A 11 -37.51 -38.65 10.99
CA LYS A 11 -38.24 -38.90 9.74
C LYS A 11 -37.69 -38.01 8.62
N ALA A 12 -37.62 -38.54 7.40
CA ALA A 12 -37.10 -37.82 6.23
C ALA A 12 -37.81 -36.48 5.98
N THR A 13 -39.10 -36.41 6.29
CA THR A 13 -39.91 -35.18 6.21
C THR A 13 -39.44 -34.10 7.17
N THR A 14 -39.10 -34.47 8.41
CA THR A 14 -38.56 -33.54 9.41
C THR A 14 -37.17 -33.04 9.01
N LEU A 15 -36.32 -33.93 8.47
CA LEU A 15 -35.02 -33.55 7.91
C LEU A 15 -35.15 -32.59 6.73
N GLY A 16 -36.10 -32.83 5.83
CA GLY A 16 -36.39 -31.94 4.70
C GLY A 16 -36.85 -30.56 5.16
N LYS A 17 -37.76 -30.49 6.14
CA LYS A 17 -38.19 -29.22 6.74
C LYS A 17 -37.03 -28.47 7.39
N MET A 18 -36.18 -29.16 8.14
CA MET A 18 -35.00 -28.55 8.76
C MET A 18 -34.00 -28.02 7.72
N LYS A 19 -33.73 -28.75 6.64
CA LYS A 19 -32.90 -28.27 5.53
C LYS A 19 -33.49 -27.03 4.87
N ASN A 20 -34.79 -27.03 4.57
CA ASN A 20 -35.46 -25.87 4.00
C ASN A 20 -35.41 -24.65 4.94
N HIS A 21 -35.54 -24.85 6.24
CA HIS A 21 -35.36 -23.77 7.23
C HIS A 21 -33.93 -23.24 7.25
N ILE A 22 -32.91 -24.12 7.21
CA ILE A 22 -31.50 -23.72 7.12
C ILE A 22 -31.25 -22.92 5.85
N ASP A 23 -31.75 -23.38 4.70
CA ASP A 23 -31.56 -22.70 3.42
C ASP A 23 -32.26 -21.33 3.41
N ASN A 24 -33.50 -21.24 3.92
CA ASN A 24 -34.22 -19.97 4.04
C ASN A 24 -33.49 -18.99 4.98
N LEU A 25 -32.99 -19.46 6.12
CA LEU A 25 -32.22 -18.62 7.05
C LEU A 25 -30.87 -18.20 6.43
N SER A 26 -30.23 -19.07 5.64
CA SER A 26 -28.98 -18.75 4.96
C SER A 26 -29.16 -17.68 3.89
N ARG A 27 -30.29 -17.67 3.18
CA ARG A 27 -30.66 -16.65 2.17
C ARG A 27 -30.98 -15.29 2.80
N LEU A 28 -31.53 -15.27 4.02
CA LEU A 28 -31.82 -14.04 4.75
C LEU A 28 -30.59 -13.41 5.40
N LYS A 29 -29.48 -14.16 5.50
CA LYS A 29 -28.22 -13.62 5.99
C LYS A 29 -27.72 -12.59 4.97
N ALA A 30 -27.55 -11.34 5.39
CA ALA A 30 -26.90 -10.33 4.57
C ALA A 30 -25.59 -10.93 4.01
N SER A 31 -25.45 -10.91 2.68
CA SER A 31 -24.28 -11.44 1.99
C SER A 31 -23.07 -10.64 2.42
N THR A 32 -22.39 -11.11 3.46
CA THR A 32 -21.07 -10.62 3.84
C THR A 32 -20.13 -11.09 2.75
N GLY A 33 -19.58 -10.15 1.98
CA GLY A 33 -18.61 -10.47 0.95
C GLY A 33 -17.50 -11.33 1.53
N SER A 34 -17.27 -12.50 0.95
CA SER A 34 -16.18 -13.38 1.35
C SER A 34 -14.95 -13.08 0.49
N VAL A 35 -13.78 -13.14 1.10
CA VAL A 35 -12.51 -13.10 0.37
C VAL A 35 -12.36 -14.44 -0.35
N SER A 36 -12.90 -14.51 -1.56
CA SER A 36 -12.78 -15.70 -2.40
C SER A 36 -11.37 -15.82 -2.98
N GLY A 37 -10.96 -17.04 -3.31
CA GLY A 37 -9.69 -17.27 -4.02
C GLY A 37 -9.60 -16.53 -5.36
N ALA A 38 -10.73 -16.21 -5.99
CA ALA A 38 -10.77 -15.40 -7.21
C ALA A 38 -10.42 -13.93 -6.92
N LEU A 39 -10.97 -13.36 -5.85
CA LEU A 39 -10.65 -11.99 -5.41
C LEU A 39 -9.17 -11.88 -5.00
N VAL A 40 -8.66 -12.86 -4.24
CA VAL A 40 -7.23 -12.93 -3.88
C VAL A 40 -6.34 -12.88 -5.11
N ARG A 41 -6.60 -13.74 -6.11
CA ARG A 41 -5.82 -13.77 -7.36
C ARG A 41 -5.99 -12.51 -8.19
N HIS A 42 -7.13 -11.84 -8.10
CA HIS A 42 -7.34 -10.57 -8.79
C HIS A 42 -6.50 -9.47 -8.16
N ILE A 43 -6.52 -9.33 -6.83
CA ILE A 43 -5.71 -8.36 -6.09
C ILE A 43 -4.22 -8.63 -6.30
N GLN A 44 -3.77 -9.89 -6.23
CA GLN A 44 -2.38 -10.26 -6.53
C GLN A 44 -1.95 -9.90 -7.96
N ARG A 45 -2.87 -9.97 -8.94
CA ARG A 45 -2.58 -9.54 -10.30
C ARG A 45 -2.46 -8.02 -10.39
N TRP A 46 -3.34 -7.30 -9.72
CA TRP A 46 -3.27 -5.84 -9.63
C TRP A 46 -1.99 -5.36 -8.93
N THR A 47 -1.57 -5.96 -7.82
CA THR A 47 -0.32 -5.55 -7.16
C THR A 47 0.91 -5.72 -8.05
N ARG A 48 0.91 -6.71 -8.96
CA ARG A 48 2.00 -6.91 -9.93
C ARG A 48 2.05 -5.85 -11.03
N THR A 49 0.98 -5.06 -11.23
CA THR A 49 0.99 -3.95 -12.19
C THR A 49 1.59 -2.68 -11.60
N LEU A 50 1.81 -2.63 -10.28
CA LEU A 50 2.39 -1.47 -9.62
C LEU A 50 3.86 -1.31 -10.02
N THR A 51 4.20 -0.11 -10.46
CA THR A 51 5.54 0.27 -10.85
C THR A 51 6.42 0.48 -9.62
N ARG A 52 7.74 0.46 -9.84
CA ARG A 52 8.72 0.79 -8.80
C ARG A 52 8.47 2.18 -8.18
N GLN A 53 8.20 3.18 -9.02
CA GLN A 53 7.97 4.56 -8.59
C GLN A 53 6.71 4.68 -7.70
N GLU A 54 5.62 3.99 -8.06
CA GLU A 54 4.40 3.98 -7.24
C GLU A 54 4.63 3.32 -5.88
N LEU A 55 5.34 2.18 -5.86
CA LEU A 55 5.67 1.49 -4.60
C LEU A 55 6.60 2.32 -3.72
N GLU A 56 7.59 3.00 -4.32
CA GLU A 56 8.47 3.91 -3.61
C GLU A 56 7.70 5.12 -3.05
N TYR A 57 6.77 5.67 -3.84
CA TYR A 57 5.88 6.75 -3.41
C TYR A 57 5.02 6.33 -2.22
N PHE A 58 4.42 5.13 -2.26
CA PHE A 58 3.63 4.59 -1.16
C PHE A 58 4.47 4.37 0.10
N ALA A 59 5.69 3.87 -0.04
CA ALA A 59 6.59 3.65 1.10
C ALA A 59 7.00 4.97 1.78
N LEU A 60 7.06 6.07 1.03
CA LEU A 60 7.48 7.39 1.54
C LEU A 60 6.32 8.20 2.12
N HIS A 61 5.17 8.22 1.45
CA HIS A 61 4.08 9.15 1.77
C HIS A 61 2.87 8.50 2.44
N MET A 62 2.69 7.19 2.28
CA MET A 62 1.48 6.50 2.74
C MET A 62 1.75 5.65 3.99
N PRO A 63 0.76 5.49 4.88
CA PRO A 63 0.89 4.60 6.02
C PRO A 63 1.08 3.14 5.57
N THR A 64 1.88 2.39 6.32
CA THR A 64 2.16 0.97 6.05
C THR A 64 1.08 0.01 6.58
N GLU A 65 0.22 0.48 7.49
CA GLU A 65 -0.81 -0.34 8.11
C GLU A 65 -1.84 -0.93 7.12
N PRO A 66 -2.39 -0.18 6.15
CA PRO A 66 -3.31 -0.74 5.17
C PRO A 66 -2.70 -1.88 4.35
N TRP A 67 -1.43 -1.73 3.96
CA TRP A 67 -0.68 -2.75 3.24
C TRP A 67 -0.47 -4.01 4.07
N ARG A 68 -0.18 -3.85 5.37
CA ARG A 68 -0.09 -4.97 6.32
C ARG A 68 -1.42 -5.70 6.48
N LYS A 69 -2.53 -4.96 6.66
CA LYS A 69 -3.88 -5.53 6.76
C LYS A 69 -4.26 -6.29 5.48
N LEU A 70 -3.97 -5.71 4.31
CA LEU A 70 -4.22 -6.35 3.03
C LEU A 70 -3.37 -7.63 2.85
N ALA A 71 -2.09 -7.58 3.21
CA ALA A 71 -1.19 -8.72 3.14
C ALA A 71 -1.64 -9.88 4.04
N ASN A 72 -2.16 -9.59 5.24
CA ASN A 72 -2.71 -10.60 6.15
C ASN A 72 -3.95 -11.31 5.57
N ILE A 73 -4.70 -10.66 4.69
CA ILE A 73 -5.90 -11.21 4.05
C ILE A 73 -5.55 -11.99 2.77
N ILE A 74 -4.64 -11.44 1.95
CA ILE A 74 -4.34 -11.91 0.60
C ILE A 74 -3.16 -12.88 0.56
N HIS A 75 -2.34 -12.91 1.62
CA HIS A 75 -1.11 -13.69 1.71
C HIS A 75 -0.15 -13.43 0.53
N PHE A 76 0.22 -12.16 0.36
CA PHE A 76 1.16 -11.77 -0.69
C PHE A 76 2.52 -12.45 -0.52
N ASN A 77 3.14 -12.79 -1.65
CA ASN A 77 4.54 -13.17 -1.71
C ASN A 77 5.37 -11.95 -2.16
N PRO A 78 6.39 -11.51 -1.40
CA PRO A 78 7.17 -10.32 -1.72
C PRO A 78 7.81 -10.36 -3.12
N SER A 79 8.44 -11.47 -3.50
CA SER A 79 9.16 -11.57 -4.78
C SER A 79 8.23 -11.75 -5.98
N LYS A 80 7.08 -12.44 -5.78
CA LYS A 80 6.15 -12.77 -6.86
C LYS A 80 5.10 -11.69 -7.09
N ASP A 81 4.60 -11.08 -6.02
CA ASP A 81 3.51 -10.11 -6.09
C ASP A 81 4.01 -8.66 -6.11
N PHE A 82 5.24 -8.42 -5.64
CA PHE A 82 5.94 -7.12 -5.72
C PHE A 82 7.30 -7.25 -6.43
N PRO A 83 7.35 -7.77 -7.68
CA PRO A 83 8.62 -8.03 -8.37
C PRO A 83 9.45 -6.76 -8.60
N ALA A 84 8.81 -5.60 -8.77
CA ALA A 84 9.48 -4.32 -8.96
C ALA A 84 10.16 -3.80 -7.68
N LEU A 85 9.70 -4.24 -6.49
CA LEU A 85 10.23 -3.79 -5.21
C LEU A 85 10.06 -4.87 -4.11
N PRO A 86 10.84 -5.96 -4.14
CA PRO A 86 10.61 -7.11 -3.25
C PRO A 86 10.72 -6.80 -1.76
N TRP A 87 11.48 -5.76 -1.39
CA TRP A 87 11.63 -5.33 0.00
C TRP A 87 10.45 -4.49 0.51
N PHE A 88 9.53 -4.04 -0.35
CA PHE A 88 8.39 -3.19 0.02
C PHE A 88 7.49 -3.86 1.06
N LEU A 89 7.14 -5.13 0.85
CA LEU A 89 6.26 -5.84 1.77
C LEU A 89 6.93 -6.05 3.15
N PRO A 90 8.17 -6.56 3.25
CA PRO A 90 8.92 -6.57 4.52
C PRO A 90 8.99 -5.21 5.21
N PHE A 91 9.13 -4.13 4.44
CA PHE A 91 9.13 -2.76 4.95
C PHE A 91 7.79 -2.38 5.59
N CYS A 92 6.66 -2.77 5.00
CA CYS A 92 5.34 -2.56 5.60
C CYS A 92 5.16 -3.28 6.94
N PHE A 93 5.91 -4.36 7.18
CA PHE A 93 5.93 -5.10 8.44
C PHE A 93 6.98 -4.60 9.44
N GLY A 94 7.77 -3.57 9.10
CA GLY A 94 8.73 -2.94 10.00
C GLY A 94 10.20 -3.22 9.71
N THR A 95 10.52 -3.96 8.64
CA THR A 95 11.90 -4.12 8.18
C THR A 95 12.42 -2.77 7.65
N PRO A 96 13.67 -2.36 7.93
CA PRO A 96 14.22 -1.16 7.31
C PRO A 96 14.30 -1.29 5.79
N ALA A 97 14.15 -0.18 5.08
CA ALA A 97 14.43 -0.14 3.65
C ALA A 97 15.95 -0.30 3.42
N PRO A 98 16.39 -0.93 2.32
CA PRO A 98 17.82 -1.09 2.04
C PRO A 98 18.52 0.27 1.92
N GLU A 99 19.73 0.38 2.44
CA GLU A 99 20.45 1.66 2.59
C GLU A 99 20.74 2.41 1.28
N GLU A 100 20.83 1.66 0.17
CA GLU A 100 21.05 2.19 -1.17
C GLU A 100 19.79 2.82 -1.79
N THR A 101 18.63 2.67 -1.13
CA THR A 101 17.35 3.17 -1.67
C THR A 101 17.10 4.61 -1.24
N MET A 102 16.44 5.36 -2.13
CA MET A 102 15.97 6.73 -1.86
C MET A 102 15.24 6.83 -0.52
N ILE A 103 14.43 5.83 -0.17
CA ILE A 103 13.56 5.86 1.03
C ILE A 103 14.36 5.73 2.32
N ALA A 104 15.43 4.93 2.33
CA ALA A 104 16.33 4.87 3.47
C ALA A 104 16.99 6.24 3.71
N ARG A 105 17.45 6.89 2.63
CA ARG A 105 18.09 8.22 2.68
C ARG A 105 17.12 9.34 3.02
N CYS A 106 15.88 9.28 2.54
CA CYS A 106 14.84 10.26 2.89
C CYS A 106 14.45 10.22 4.37
N ARG A 107 14.61 9.08 5.06
CA ARG A 107 14.35 9.00 6.52
C ARG A 107 15.41 9.73 7.36
N THR A 108 16.62 9.88 6.82
CA THR A 108 17.71 10.63 7.45
C THR A 108 17.79 12.08 6.99
N LEU A 109 16.74 12.57 6.31
CA LEU A 109 16.77 13.88 5.66
C LEU A 109 16.68 15.00 6.71
N THR A 110 17.61 15.94 6.64
CA THR A 110 17.77 17.10 7.51
C THR A 110 17.97 18.36 6.67
N ASN A 111 17.81 19.54 7.29
CA ASN A 111 17.98 20.83 6.62
C ASN A 111 19.35 20.99 5.94
N GLU A 112 20.38 20.31 6.45
CA GLU A 112 21.76 20.41 5.97
C GLU A 112 22.03 19.48 4.78
N ASN A 113 21.42 18.30 4.76
CA ASN A 113 21.71 17.26 3.74
C ASN A 113 20.73 17.25 2.56
N VAL A 114 19.63 18.00 2.64
CA VAL A 114 18.57 18.04 1.62
C VAL A 114 19.12 18.37 0.23
N ASN A 115 20.04 19.33 0.13
CA ASN A 115 20.62 19.78 -1.14
C ASN A 115 21.52 18.73 -1.79
N ASP A 116 22.16 17.87 -1.01
CA ASP A 116 23.00 16.78 -1.55
C ASP A 116 22.15 15.59 -1.98
N LEU A 117 21.09 15.28 -1.24
CA LEU A 117 20.15 14.21 -1.59
C LEU A 117 19.35 14.50 -2.86
N ILE A 118 18.99 15.77 -3.12
CA ILE A 118 18.34 16.19 -4.38
C ILE A 118 19.27 16.01 -5.59
N LYS A 119 20.60 16.07 -5.40
CA LYS A 119 21.55 15.78 -6.47
C LYS A 119 21.54 14.30 -6.82
N GLU A 120 21.49 13.43 -5.81
CA GLU A 120 21.60 11.97 -5.99
C GLU A 120 20.28 11.33 -6.43
N PHE A 121 19.15 11.74 -5.84
CA PHE A 121 17.85 11.13 -6.07
C PHE A 121 16.80 12.13 -6.58
N LYS A 122 15.88 11.63 -7.41
CA LYS A 122 14.69 12.38 -7.84
C LYS A 122 13.59 12.27 -6.78
N ILE A 123 13.69 13.10 -5.75
CA ILE A 123 12.75 13.08 -4.62
C ILE A 123 11.52 13.92 -4.98
N PRO A 124 10.27 13.42 -4.80
CA PRO A 124 9.07 14.22 -5.06
C PRO A 124 9.04 15.51 -4.22
N TYR A 125 8.64 16.63 -4.84
CA TYR A 125 8.61 17.93 -4.15
C TYR A 125 7.73 17.93 -2.90
N SER A 126 6.65 17.13 -2.87
CA SER A 126 5.78 16.95 -1.71
C SER A 126 6.54 16.61 -0.42
N HIS A 127 7.63 15.84 -0.53
CA HIS A 127 8.45 15.44 0.61
C HIS A 127 9.50 16.51 0.98
N ILE A 128 9.97 17.27 -0.02
CA ILE A 128 10.98 18.32 0.13
C ILE A 128 10.35 19.62 0.65
N LYS A 129 9.05 19.84 0.43
CA LYS A 129 8.34 21.09 0.76
C LYS A 129 8.56 21.58 2.21
N GLN A 130 8.71 20.67 3.16
CA GLN A 130 8.99 21.02 4.56
C GLN A 130 10.37 21.69 4.77
N PHE A 131 11.29 21.56 3.81
CA PHE A 131 12.64 22.11 3.82
C PHE A 131 12.81 23.29 2.84
N LYS A 132 11.71 23.87 2.35
CA LYS A 132 11.73 24.88 1.29
C LYS A 132 12.66 26.07 1.55
N ASP A 133 12.79 26.49 2.81
CA ASP A 133 13.61 27.63 3.22
C ASP A 133 15.12 27.34 3.18
N HIS A 134 15.52 26.07 3.05
CA HIS A 134 16.92 25.62 3.01
C HIS A 134 17.35 25.13 1.62
N LEU A 135 16.52 25.31 0.59
CA LEU A 135 16.82 24.92 -0.77
C LEU A 135 17.64 25.98 -1.50
N ASN A 136 18.80 25.57 -2.00
CA ASN A 136 19.61 26.42 -2.87
C ASN A 136 18.99 26.50 -4.27
N ASP A 137 19.28 27.57 -5.02
CA ASP A 137 18.74 27.77 -6.38
C ASP A 137 19.03 26.63 -7.34
N ARG A 138 20.20 25.99 -7.21
CA ARG A 138 20.56 24.80 -7.99
C ARG A 138 19.64 23.61 -7.71
N SER A 139 19.21 23.44 -6.46
CA SER A 139 18.30 22.38 -6.04
C SER A 139 16.88 22.66 -6.53
N LYS A 140 16.42 23.92 -6.43
CA LYS A 140 15.13 24.37 -6.97
C LYS A 140 15.03 24.16 -8.49
N ALA A 141 16.06 24.56 -9.23
CA ALA A 141 16.14 24.35 -10.68
C ALA A 141 16.12 22.85 -11.04
N ARG A 142 16.81 22.02 -10.25
CA ARG A 142 16.80 20.56 -10.47
C ARG A 142 15.42 19.96 -10.22
N ILE A 143 14.73 20.36 -9.15
CA ILE A 143 13.35 19.96 -8.87
C ILE A 143 12.44 20.30 -10.05
N ALA A 144 12.50 21.54 -10.54
CA ALA A 144 11.72 21.97 -11.70
C ALA A 144 12.05 21.19 -12.99
N ALA A 145 13.29 20.71 -13.14
CA ALA A 145 13.73 19.99 -14.34
C ALA A 145 13.30 18.51 -14.38
N TYR A 146 13.19 17.83 -13.22
CA TYR A 146 12.78 16.42 -13.21
C TYR A 146 11.30 16.20 -12.91
N GLU A 147 10.58 17.20 -12.43
CA GLU A 147 9.15 17.10 -12.18
C GLU A 147 8.39 17.06 -13.51
N GLU A 148 7.67 15.97 -13.77
CA GLU A 148 6.98 15.76 -15.05
C GLU A 148 5.69 16.60 -15.17
N LYS A 149 5.09 16.94 -14.02
CA LYS A 149 3.82 17.65 -13.96
C LYS A 149 4.04 19.15 -13.87
N LEU A 150 3.75 19.85 -14.98
CA LEU A 150 3.77 21.31 -15.02
C LEU A 150 2.89 21.93 -13.93
N ASP A 151 1.73 21.34 -13.64
CA ASP A 151 0.81 21.81 -12.60
C ASP A 151 1.49 21.87 -11.22
N THR A 152 2.37 20.91 -10.91
CA THR A 152 3.10 20.88 -9.64
C THR A 152 4.10 22.03 -9.57
N ILE A 153 4.80 22.31 -10.65
CA ILE A 153 5.74 23.44 -10.73
C ILE A 153 4.98 24.77 -10.61
N LEU A 154 3.86 24.90 -11.33
CA LEU A 154 3.05 26.12 -11.33
C LEU A 154 2.46 26.40 -9.95
N TRP A 155 1.93 25.36 -9.29
CA TRP A 155 1.33 25.46 -7.96
C TRP A 155 2.34 25.86 -6.88
N TYR A 156 3.60 25.42 -7.00
CA TYR A 156 4.67 25.72 -6.04
C TYR A 156 5.69 26.73 -6.56
N TYR A 157 5.31 27.55 -7.54
CA TYR A 157 6.20 28.54 -8.14
C TYR A 157 6.80 29.49 -7.09
N GLU A 158 5.99 29.98 -6.14
CA GLU A 158 6.47 30.89 -5.09
C GLU A 158 7.54 30.28 -4.19
N ASP A 159 7.51 28.96 -3.99
CA ASP A 159 8.52 28.25 -3.20
C ASP A 159 9.76 27.90 -4.04
N LEU A 160 9.58 27.67 -5.35
CA LEU A 160 10.62 27.23 -6.29
C LEU A 160 11.30 28.37 -7.06
N GLN A 161 10.82 29.61 -6.93
CA GLN A 161 11.46 30.76 -7.56
C GLN A 161 12.88 30.96 -7.03
N CYS A 162 13.79 31.22 -7.96
CA CYS A 162 15.11 31.74 -7.68
C CYS A 162 15.00 33.26 -7.64
N LEU A 163 15.35 33.85 -6.50
CA LEU A 163 15.47 35.31 -6.40
C LEU A 163 16.85 35.63 -6.98
N ASP A 164 16.87 36.28 -8.14
CA ASP A 164 18.09 36.88 -8.71
C ASP A 164 18.73 37.87 -7.71
#